data_AF-A0A4U6M1R7-F1
#
_entry.id   AF-A0A4U6M1R7-F1
#
_cell.length_a   1.000
_cell.length_b   1.000
_cell.length_c   1.000
_cell.angle_alpha   90.00
_cell.angle_beta   90.00
_cell.angle_gamma   90.00
#
_symmetry.space_group_name_H-M   'P 1'
#
loop_
_entity.id
_entity.type
_entity.pdbx_description
1 polymer ?
#
loop_
_entity_poly.entity_id
_entity_poly.type
_entity_poly.pdbx_seq_one_letter_code
_entity_poly.pdbx_strand_id
1 'polypeptide(L)'
;YFGLSGYVWYHDNQRSKQADVQASTLEENNKVLGFLREKGCDYCHTPSAELPFYSSFPVAKQLMNYDIQLGYKSFNLEAVRAALVADKPVSQSDLNKIEWVMQYDTMPPTRYTALHWAGKVSDTERAEILGWIAKQREQYYASNDTAAQHR
;
A
#
# COMPACT_ATOMS: atom_id res chain seq x y z
N TYR A 1 16.75 -14.10 16.05
CA TYR A 1 16.33 -13.67 14.71
C TYR A 1 15.19 -14.53 14.14
N PHE A 2 15.37 -15.84 13.92
CA PHE A 2 14.33 -16.69 13.29
C PHE A 2 12.96 -16.71 13.99
N GLY A 3 12.91 -16.70 15.33
CA GLY A 3 11.63 -16.69 16.07
C GLY A 3 10.82 -15.39 15.89
N LEU A 4 11.50 -14.23 15.89
CA LEU A 4 10.84 -12.94 15.70
C LEU A 4 10.34 -12.78 14.26
N SER A 5 11.18 -13.08 13.27
CA SER A 5 10.79 -13.00 11.85
C SER A 5 9.68 -14.00 11.50
N GLY A 6 9.69 -15.20 12.08
CA GLY A 6 8.62 -16.19 11.92
C GLY A 6 7.29 -15.72 12.52
N TYR A 7 7.33 -15.10 13.71
CA TYR A 7 6.14 -14.48 14.31
C TYR A 7 5.63 -13.30 13.49
N VAL A 8 6.51 -12.39 13.04
CA VAL A 8 6.15 -11.24 12.21
C VAL A 8 5.45 -11.73 10.95
N TRP A 9 6.02 -12.72 10.26
CA TRP A 9 5.41 -13.33 9.09
C TRP A 9 4.02 -13.92 9.39
N TYR A 10 3.89 -14.64 10.50
CA TYR A 10 2.60 -15.21 10.93
C TYR A 10 1.56 -14.13 11.19
N HIS A 11 1.93 -13.07 11.91
CA HIS A 11 1.07 -11.92 12.20
C HIS A 11 0.67 -11.18 10.92
N ASP A 12 1.62 -10.88 10.03
CA ASP A 12 1.36 -10.21 8.77
C ASP A 12 0.41 -11.02 7.88
N ASN A 13 0.60 -12.33 7.82
CA ASN A 13 -0.26 -13.26 7.07
C ASN A 13 -1.65 -13.45 7.70
N GLN A 14 -1.76 -13.36 9.03
CA GLN A 14 -3.06 -13.32 9.72
C GLN A 14 -3.80 -12.04 9.39
N ARG A 15 -3.13 -10.88 9.52
CA ARG A 15 -3.68 -9.56 9.21
C ARG A 15 -4.15 -9.47 7.77
N SER A 16 -3.35 -9.96 6.81
CA SER A 16 -3.72 -9.95 5.40
C SER A 16 -4.95 -10.82 5.09
N LYS A 17 -5.29 -11.78 5.96
CA LYS A 17 -6.50 -12.61 5.84
C LYS A 17 -7.69 -12.05 6.61
N GLN A 18 -7.46 -11.37 7.73
CA GLN A 18 -8.50 -10.86 8.64
C GLN A 18 -9.00 -9.45 8.30
N ALA A 19 -8.17 -8.61 7.66
CA ALA A 19 -8.61 -7.26 7.31
C ALA A 19 -9.75 -7.35 6.28
N ASP A 20 -10.89 -6.84 6.75
CA ASP A 20 -12.25 -6.95 6.23
C ASP A 20 -12.33 -6.95 4.70
N VAL A 21 -13.16 -7.85 4.16
CA VAL A 21 -13.47 -8.01 2.74
C VAL A 21 -14.38 -6.85 2.33
N GLN A 22 -13.87 -5.63 2.41
CA GLN A 22 -14.44 -4.53 1.64
C GLN A 22 -14.05 -4.79 0.19
N ALA A 23 -14.86 -5.63 -0.45
CA ALA A 23 -14.68 -6.02 -1.83
C ALA A 23 -15.40 -5.00 -2.71
N SER A 24 -14.63 -4.46 -3.64
CA SER A 24 -15.15 -3.80 -4.83
C SER A 24 -15.93 -4.81 -5.69
N THR A 25 -16.85 -4.34 -6.54
CA THR A 25 -17.48 -5.21 -7.54
C THR A 25 -16.52 -5.58 -8.68
N LEU A 26 -15.45 -4.81 -8.86
CA LEU A 26 -14.43 -5.00 -9.89
C LEU A 26 -13.26 -5.85 -9.37
N GLU A 27 -12.94 -6.92 -10.10
CA GLU A 27 -11.81 -7.81 -9.78
C GLU A 27 -10.48 -7.05 -9.72
N GLU A 28 -10.27 -6.09 -10.61
CA GLU A 28 -9.03 -5.30 -10.67
C GLU A 28 -8.83 -4.44 -9.41
N ASN A 29 -9.89 -3.79 -8.92
CA ASN A 29 -9.84 -3.05 -7.67
C ASN A 29 -9.56 -3.97 -6.47
N ASN A 30 -10.13 -5.18 -6.47
CA ASN A 30 -9.85 -6.19 -5.45
C ASN A 30 -8.39 -6.66 -5.47
N LYS A 31 -7.76 -6.75 -6.65
CA LYS A 31 -6.31 -7.05 -6.76
C LYS A 31 -5.46 -5.94 -6.12
N VAL A 32 -5.79 -4.68 -6.38
CA VAL A 32 -5.06 -3.53 -5.80
C VAL A 32 -5.29 -3.45 -4.30
N LEU A 33 -6.52 -3.61 -3.83
CA LEU A 33 -6.84 -3.68 -2.39
C LEU A 33 -6.11 -4.83 -1.70
N GLY A 34 -6.06 -5.99 -2.35
CA GLY A 34 -5.31 -7.16 -1.91
C GLY A 34 -3.81 -6.87 -1.78
N PHE A 35 -3.21 -6.28 -2.82
CA PHE A 35 -1.81 -5.86 -2.82
C PHE A 35 -1.48 -4.91 -1.67
N LEU A 36 -2.26 -3.83 -1.47
CA LEU A 36 -2.03 -2.85 -0.41
C LEU A 36 -2.04 -3.50 0.98
N ARG A 37 -2.94 -4.47 1.18
CA ARG A 37 -3.06 -5.25 2.40
C ARG A 37 -1.92 -6.25 2.56
N GLU A 38 -1.61 -7.04 1.55
CA GLU A 38 -0.57 -8.07 1.61
C GLU A 38 0.82 -7.46 1.84
N LYS A 39 1.10 -6.31 1.25
CA LYS A 39 2.38 -5.60 1.43
C LYS A 39 2.48 -4.80 2.71
N GLY A 40 1.35 -4.57 3.38
CA GLY A 40 1.29 -3.81 4.62
C GLY A 40 1.46 -2.31 4.44
N CYS A 41 0.98 -1.78 3.32
CA CYS A 41 0.96 -0.35 3.09
C CYS A 41 0.09 0.38 4.13
N ASP A 42 -0.97 -0.28 4.60
CA ASP A 42 -1.85 0.19 5.67
C ASP A 42 -1.11 0.44 6.98
N TYR A 43 -0.06 -0.33 7.32
CA TYR A 43 0.68 -0.14 8.58
C TYR A 43 1.12 1.30 8.82
N CYS A 44 1.54 2.02 7.78
CA CYS A 44 2.01 3.40 7.89
C CYS A 44 1.08 4.42 7.21
N HIS A 45 0.19 4.00 6.32
CA HIS A 45 -0.64 4.90 5.52
C HIS A 45 -2.12 4.89 5.89
N THR A 46 -2.53 4.19 6.96
CA THR A 46 -3.86 4.30 7.57
C THR A 46 -3.75 4.50 9.09
N PRO A 47 -4.70 5.21 9.73
CA PRO A 47 -4.62 5.55 11.14
C PRO A 47 -4.98 4.37 12.08
N SER A 48 -5.60 3.31 11.55
CA SER A 48 -6.21 2.22 12.33
C SER A 48 -5.48 0.88 12.17
N ALA A 49 -4.22 0.87 11.73
CA ALA A 49 -3.49 -0.37 11.55
C ALA A 49 -3.19 -1.06 12.90
N GLU A 50 -3.56 -2.32 13.03
CA GLU A 50 -3.22 -3.13 14.21
C GLU A 50 -1.72 -3.41 14.24
N LEU A 51 -1.04 -2.89 15.27
CA LEU A 51 0.40 -3.05 15.40
C LEU A 51 0.76 -4.36 16.13
N PRO A 52 1.84 -5.05 15.70
CA PRO A 52 2.31 -6.26 16.36
C PRO A 52 2.84 -5.96 17.77
N PHE A 53 2.83 -6.94 18.68
CA PHE A 53 3.14 -6.73 20.11
C PHE A 53 4.49 -6.03 20.38
N TYR A 54 5.51 -6.28 19.54
CA TYR A 54 6.83 -5.69 19.72
C TYR A 54 6.86 -4.18 19.47
N SER A 55 5.81 -3.62 18.86
CA SER A 55 5.60 -2.16 18.78
C SER A 55 5.47 -1.50 20.16
N SER A 56 5.30 -2.27 21.23
CA SER A 56 5.32 -1.77 22.61
C SER A 56 6.73 -1.59 23.19
N PHE A 57 7.76 -2.19 22.60
CA PHE A 57 9.13 -2.11 23.12
C PHE A 57 9.75 -0.73 22.84
N PRO A 58 10.44 -0.08 23.79
CA PRO A 58 10.78 1.34 23.69
C PRO A 58 11.45 1.78 22.37
N VAL A 59 12.44 1.04 21.89
CA VAL A 59 13.16 1.36 20.65
C VAL A 59 12.31 1.10 19.40
N ALA A 60 11.65 -0.07 19.33
CA ALA A 60 10.78 -0.42 18.22
C ALA A 60 9.58 0.53 18.14
N LYS A 61 8.97 0.86 19.28
CA LYS A 61 7.86 1.81 19.42
C LYS A 61 8.21 3.17 18.85
N GLN A 62 9.36 3.73 19.20
CA GLN A 62 9.78 5.05 18.74
C GLN A 62 9.98 5.07 17.21
N LEU A 63 10.68 4.08 16.67
CA LEU A 63 10.91 3.96 15.23
C LEU A 63 9.59 3.76 14.46
N MET A 64 8.76 2.80 14.87
CA MET A 64 7.48 2.54 14.22
C MET A 64 6.56 3.77 14.30
N ASN A 65 6.47 4.45 15.45
CA ASN A 65 5.66 5.66 15.56
C ASN A 65 6.15 6.77 14.63
N TYR A 66 7.47 6.95 14.50
CA TYR A 66 8.04 7.91 13.56
C TYR A 66 7.65 7.56 12.12
N ASP A 67 7.75 6.28 11.75
CA ASP A 67 7.46 5.77 10.41
C ASP A 67 5.99 5.91 10.05
N ILE A 68 5.10 5.57 10.98
CA ILE A 68 3.65 5.70 10.84
C ILE A 68 3.26 7.16 10.72
N GLN A 69 3.78 8.03 11.59
CA GLN A 69 3.48 9.46 11.52
C GLN A 69 3.97 10.10 10.23
N LEU A 70 5.18 9.74 9.78
CA LEU A 70 5.73 10.26 8.53
C LEU A 70 4.95 9.71 7.32
N GLY A 71 4.70 8.40 7.28
CA GLY A 71 3.96 7.72 6.21
C GLY A 71 2.57 8.31 6.03
N TYR A 72 1.79 8.39 7.11
CA TYR A 72 0.42 8.91 7.09
C TYR A 72 0.36 10.38 6.69
N LYS A 73 1.28 11.23 7.20
CA LYS A 73 1.37 12.63 6.79
C LYS A 73 1.76 12.81 5.33
N SER A 74 2.60 11.92 4.80
CA SER A 74 3.07 11.99 3.42
C SER A 74 1.98 11.52 2.45
N PHE A 75 1.23 10.50 2.85
CA PHE A 75 0.19 9.91 2.02
C PHE A 75 -0.83 9.14 2.87
N ASN A 76 -2.11 9.51 2.76
CA ASN A 76 -3.22 8.78 3.37
C ASN A 76 -3.86 7.85 2.34
N LEU A 77 -3.82 6.54 2.59
CA LEU A 77 -4.42 5.53 1.71
C LEU A 77 -5.93 5.39 1.86
N GLU A 78 -6.57 5.99 2.88
CA GLU A 78 -8.01 5.86 3.09
C GLU A 78 -8.83 6.34 1.90
N ALA A 79 -8.44 7.47 1.29
CA ALA A 79 -9.13 8.00 0.11
C ALA A 79 -9.03 7.03 -1.09
N VAL A 80 -7.86 6.44 -1.30
CA VAL A 80 -7.63 5.45 -2.35
C VAL A 80 -8.48 4.20 -2.10
N ARG A 81 -8.44 3.65 -0.88
CA ARG A 81 -9.23 2.47 -0.52
C ARG A 81 -10.72 2.73 -0.66
N ALA A 82 -11.21 3.87 -0.18
CA ALA A 82 -12.61 4.24 -0.30
C ALA A 82 -13.05 4.38 -1.77
N ALA A 83 -12.22 4.96 -2.63
CA ALA A 83 -12.50 5.05 -4.06
C ALA A 83 -12.57 3.66 -4.71
N LEU A 84 -11.60 2.78 -4.43
CA LEU A 84 -11.56 1.42 -4.96
C LEU A 84 -12.79 0.61 -4.53
N VAL A 85 -13.15 0.65 -3.25
CA VAL A 85 -14.33 -0.06 -2.71
C VAL A 85 -15.63 0.47 -3.31
N ALA A 86 -15.72 1.79 -3.57
CA ALA A 86 -16.90 2.41 -4.17
C ALA A 86 -16.91 2.36 -5.71
N ASP A 87 -15.96 1.67 -6.34
CA ASP A 87 -15.79 1.61 -7.79
C ASP A 87 -15.70 2.99 -8.46
N LYS A 88 -15.05 3.92 -7.77
CA LYS A 88 -14.80 5.29 -8.20
C LYS A 88 -13.34 5.48 -8.59
N PRO A 89 -13.06 6.44 -9.50
CA PRO A 89 -11.69 6.75 -9.87
C PRO A 89 -10.89 7.27 -8.67
N VAL A 90 -9.67 6.76 -8.52
CA VAL A 90 -8.68 7.32 -7.58
C VAL A 90 -8.18 8.65 -8.13
N SER A 91 -7.95 9.64 -7.26
CA SER A 91 -7.51 10.98 -7.70
C SER A 91 -6.17 10.91 -8.47
N GLN A 92 -5.98 11.77 -9.48
CA GLN A 92 -4.71 11.81 -10.21
C GLN A 92 -3.51 12.10 -9.30
N SER A 93 -3.68 12.94 -8.27
CA SER A 93 -2.62 13.21 -7.29
C SER A 93 -2.20 11.96 -6.54
N ASP A 94 -3.17 11.13 -6.11
CA ASP A 94 -2.87 9.90 -5.38
C ASP A 94 -2.26 8.84 -6.30
N LEU A 95 -2.75 8.73 -7.55
CA LEU A 95 -2.14 7.89 -8.58
C LEU A 95 -0.67 8.30 -8.82
N ASN A 96 -0.36 9.59 -8.93
CA ASN A 96 1.01 10.08 -9.13
C ASN A 96 1.92 9.70 -7.95
N LYS A 97 1.44 9.78 -6.71
CA LYS A 97 2.22 9.41 -5.52
C LYS A 97 2.54 7.92 -5.52
N ILE A 98 1.55 7.07 -5.82
CA ILE A 98 1.75 5.61 -5.89
C ILE A 98 2.69 5.28 -7.04
N GLU A 99 2.46 5.85 -8.23
CA GLU A 99 3.32 5.65 -9.40
C GLU A 99 4.78 6.00 -9.10
N TRP A 100 5.03 7.15 -8.48
CA TRP A 100 6.38 7.59 -8.17
C TRP A 100 7.09 6.60 -7.25
N VAL A 101 6.46 6.16 -6.14
CA VAL A 101 7.13 5.24 -5.22
C VAL A 101 7.36 3.86 -5.84
N MET A 102 6.50 3.44 -6.78
CA MET A 102 6.67 2.19 -7.54
C MET A 102 7.78 2.32 -8.58
N GLN A 103 7.84 3.41 -9.35
CA GLN A 103 8.88 3.62 -10.36
C GLN A 103 10.28 3.70 -9.77
N TYR A 104 10.43 4.34 -8.60
CA TYR A 104 11.73 4.56 -7.96
C TYR A 104 12.08 3.54 -6.87
N ASP A 105 11.25 2.51 -6.67
CA ASP A 105 11.46 1.46 -5.66
C ASP A 105 11.75 2.00 -4.25
N THR A 106 11.03 3.05 -3.86
CA THR A 106 11.23 3.71 -2.55
C THR A 106 10.31 3.17 -1.47
N MET A 107 9.30 2.36 -1.84
CA MET A 107 8.33 1.77 -0.93
C MET A 107 8.13 0.27 -1.20
N PRO A 108 7.97 -0.55 -0.15
CA PRO A 108 8.12 -0.16 1.26
C PRO A 108 9.58 0.13 1.65
N PRO A 109 9.84 0.98 2.66
CA PRO A 109 11.21 1.35 3.03
C PRO A 109 12.01 0.14 3.50
N THR A 110 13.33 0.13 3.28
CA THR A 110 14.21 -1.01 3.66
C THR A 110 14.10 -1.38 5.14
N ARG A 111 13.95 -0.39 6.02
CA ARG A 111 13.75 -0.62 7.47
C ARG A 111 12.50 -1.45 7.78
N TYR A 112 11.44 -1.29 6.98
CA TYR A 112 10.22 -2.07 7.12
C TYR A 112 10.45 -3.49 6.60
N THR A 113 10.99 -3.64 5.38
CA THR A 113 11.20 -4.96 4.77
C THR A 113 12.26 -5.82 5.47
N ALA A 114 13.14 -5.22 6.28
CA ALA A 114 14.09 -5.96 7.13
C ALA A 114 13.39 -6.86 8.18
N LEU A 115 12.20 -6.47 8.64
CA LEU A 115 11.37 -7.26 9.55
C LEU A 115 10.17 -7.89 8.83
N HIS A 116 9.60 -7.16 7.88
CA HIS A 116 8.43 -7.52 7.08
C HIS A 116 8.84 -7.90 5.66
N TRP A 117 9.73 -8.88 5.53
CA TRP A 117 10.28 -9.33 4.24
C TRP A 117 9.23 -9.72 3.18
N ALA A 118 8.09 -10.27 3.59
CA ALA A 118 6.96 -10.60 2.72
C ALA A 118 6.27 -9.35 2.16
N GLY A 119 6.47 -8.20 2.80
CA GLY A 119 6.02 -6.89 2.34
C GLY A 119 6.87 -6.32 1.20
N LYS A 120 7.98 -6.97 0.80
CA LYS A 120 8.73 -6.54 -0.39
C LYS A 120 7.86 -6.65 -1.63
N VAL A 121 7.90 -5.60 -2.47
CA VAL A 121 7.23 -5.57 -3.77
C VAL A 121 8.16 -6.16 -4.82
N SER A 122 7.68 -7.18 -5.52
CA SER A 122 8.37 -7.80 -6.65
C SER A 122 8.21 -6.96 -7.93
N ASP A 123 9.05 -7.24 -8.93
CA ASP A 123 8.97 -6.54 -10.23
C ASP A 123 7.64 -6.81 -10.94
N THR A 124 7.08 -8.01 -10.79
CA THR A 124 5.77 -8.36 -11.34
C THR A 124 4.66 -7.54 -10.67
N GLU A 125 4.60 -7.51 -9.35
CA GLU A 125 3.59 -6.73 -8.61
C GLU A 125 3.71 -5.23 -8.90
N ARG A 126 4.95 -4.72 -9.01
CA ARG A 126 5.21 -3.33 -9.41
C ARG A 126 4.65 -3.04 -10.81
N ALA A 127 4.91 -3.92 -11.78
CA ALA A 127 4.39 -3.78 -13.13
C ALA A 127 2.86 -3.84 -13.17
N GLU A 128 2.24 -4.70 -12.36
CA GLU A 128 0.77 -4.78 -12.23
C GLU A 128 0.17 -3.48 -11.69
N ILE A 129 0.76 -2.90 -10.64
CA ILE A 129 0.29 -1.62 -10.09
C ILE A 129 0.48 -0.48 -11.07
N LEU A 130 1.64 -0.40 -11.75
CA LEU A 130 1.87 0.63 -12.78
C LEU A 130 0.90 0.48 -13.96
N GLY A 131 0.62 -0.75 -14.39
CA GLY A 131 -0.36 -1.03 -15.43
C GLY A 131 -1.79 -0.65 -15.01
N TRP A 132 -2.17 -0.93 -13.77
CA TRP A 132 -3.45 -0.49 -13.22
C TRP A 132 -3.57 1.05 -13.18
N ILE A 133 -2.52 1.77 -12.77
CA ILE A 133 -2.51 3.24 -12.78
C ILE A 133 -2.72 3.79 -14.18
N ALA A 134 -2.03 3.23 -15.18
CA ALA A 134 -2.19 3.64 -16.57
C ALA A 134 -3.64 3.45 -17.05
N LYS A 135 -4.25 2.30 -16.76
CA LYS A 135 -5.66 2.05 -17.11
C LYS A 135 -6.63 3.00 -16.41
N GLN A 136 -6.39 3.34 -15.14
CA GLN A 136 -7.21 4.32 -14.42
C GLN A 136 -7.18 5.68 -15.11
N ARG A 137 -6.00 6.11 -15.58
CA ARG A 137 -5.86 7.37 -16.33
C ARG A 137 -6.57 7.29 -17.68
N GLU A 138 -6.35 6.21 -18.42
CA GLU A 138 -6.99 6.03 -19.72
C GLU A 138 -8.52 6.04 -19.62
N GLN A 139 -9.06 5.36 -18.61
CA GLN A 139 -10.50 5.20 -18.45
C GLN A 139 -11.21 6.45 -17.91
N TYR A 140 -10.60 7.17 -16.98
CA TYR A 140 -11.29 8.23 -16.22
C TYR A 140 -10.74 9.63 -16.43
N TYR A 141 -9.54 9.76 -16.99
CA TYR A 141 -8.82 11.04 -17.07
C TYR A 141 -8.26 11.36 -18.46
N ALA A 142 -8.39 10.45 -19.42
CA ALA A 142 -8.04 10.73 -20.81
C ALA A 142 -8.97 11.83 -21.38
N SER A 143 -8.42 13.03 -21.49
CA SER A 143 -8.93 14.08 -22.37
C SER A 143 -8.00 14.26 -23.57
N ASN A 144 -8.53 14.82 -24.67
CA ASN A 144 -7.73 15.14 -25.86
C ASN A 144 -6.55 16.10 -25.57
N ASP A 145 -6.60 16.82 -24.45
CA ASP A 145 -5.58 17.81 -24.04
C ASP A 145 -4.55 17.27 -23.03
N THR A 146 -4.66 16.01 -22.62
CA THR A 146 -3.72 15.40 -21.66
C THR A 146 -2.47 14.92 -22.40
N ALA A 147 -1.29 15.36 -21.95
CA ALA A 147 0.00 14.91 -22.52
C ALA A 147 0.09 13.38 -22.47
N ALA A 148 0.69 12.75 -23.48
CA ALA A 148 0.75 11.28 -23.57
C ALA A 148 1.40 10.59 -22.36
N GLN A 149 2.26 11.31 -21.63
CA GLN A 149 2.91 10.86 -20.38
C GLN A 149 1.98 10.91 -19.15
N HIS A 150 0.82 11.54 -19.27
CA HIS A 150 -0.18 11.75 -18.21
C HIS A 150 -1.58 11.26 -18.61
N ARG A 151 -1.70 10.60 -19.78
CA ARG A 151 -2.89 9.83 -20.17
C ARG A 151 -2.90 8.47 -19.51
#